data_AF-A0A7M2WT33-F1
#
_entry.id   AF-A0A7M2WT33-F1
#
_cell.length_a   1.000
_cell.length_b   1.000
_cell.length_c   1.000
_cell.angle_alpha   90.00
_cell.angle_beta   90.00
_cell.angle_gamma   90.00
#
_symmetry.space_group_name_H-M   'P 1'
#
loop_
_entity.id
_entity.type
_entity.pdbx_description
1 polymer ?
#
loop_
_entity_poly.entity_id
_entity_poly.type
_entity_poly.pdbx_seq_one_letter_code
_entity_poly.pdbx_strand_id
1 'polypeptide(L)'
;MASPFATSVVSTTGFPVTPGLYTDPSAVLGKPTTMYHDALNGIDYRSSVVAAPFGTATDQATSIVTTLNAGQSIVVTFDHDVENDTKNPFGVDFIVFGNSFFTGSAAVTPTSDMGQISILAGVNSEAVTVEVAQSLAGPWYSYSTRTGDGLFPTQAYTWDGANNAWGAESDFTKPVDPSLGDASFVGKTAAEAIALYNGSGGGAGFDLTDSGFAWIRYIRLSGDGGDVDAIADVTAVPEPGAVALAFAAGGLLLRRRTRRC
;
A
#
# COMPACT_ATOMS: atom_id res chain seq x y z
N MET A 1 18.23 -8.24 -5.21
CA MET A 1 17.55 -6.94 -5.44
C MET A 1 16.96 -6.54 -4.10
N ALA A 2 16.92 -5.25 -3.78
CA ALA A 2 16.28 -4.78 -2.55
C ALA A 2 14.78 -5.09 -2.58
N SER A 3 14.21 -5.41 -1.42
CA SER A 3 12.76 -5.59 -1.29
C SER A 3 12.06 -4.24 -1.39
N PRO A 4 10.98 -4.07 -2.18
CA PRO A 4 10.21 -2.82 -2.17
C PRO A 4 9.34 -2.66 -0.91
N PHE A 5 9.35 -3.64 0.00
CA PHE A 5 8.55 -3.63 1.23
C PHE A 5 9.44 -3.71 2.46
N ALA A 6 8.92 -3.23 3.60
CA ALA A 6 9.58 -3.37 4.88
C ALA A 6 9.89 -4.86 5.17
N THR A 7 11.11 -5.12 5.63
CA THR A 7 11.67 -6.48 5.69
C THR A 7 11.81 -7.02 7.11
N SER A 8 11.79 -6.17 8.12
CA SER A 8 12.01 -6.61 9.50
C SER A 8 11.34 -5.69 10.52
N VAL A 9 10.82 -6.30 11.57
CA VAL A 9 10.46 -5.63 12.82
C VAL A 9 11.74 -5.47 13.65
N VAL A 10 12.04 -4.25 14.04
CA VAL A 10 13.23 -3.91 14.84
C VAL A 10 12.91 -3.90 16.33
N SER A 11 11.77 -3.33 16.69
CA SER A 11 11.30 -3.28 18.07
C SER A 11 9.79 -3.12 18.13
N THR A 12 9.21 -3.53 19.26
CA THR A 12 7.78 -3.39 19.53
C THR A 12 7.60 -2.93 20.97
N THR A 13 6.52 -2.20 21.22
CA THR A 13 6.10 -1.75 22.56
C THR A 13 4.66 -2.16 22.78
N GLY A 14 4.34 -2.71 23.96
CA GLY A 14 2.95 -3.00 24.35
C GLY A 14 2.31 -4.22 23.68
N PHE A 15 3.05 -4.99 22.89
CA PHE A 15 2.57 -6.23 22.26
C PHE A 15 2.71 -7.45 23.20
N PRO A 16 1.83 -8.46 23.06
CA PRO A 16 1.97 -9.71 23.80
C PRO A 16 3.24 -10.47 23.38
N VAL A 17 3.80 -11.25 24.31
CA VAL A 17 5.00 -12.08 24.05
C VAL A 17 4.71 -13.18 23.03
N THR A 18 3.49 -13.73 23.08
CA THR A 18 3.01 -14.70 22.08
C THR A 18 1.99 -13.99 21.21
N PRO A 19 2.33 -13.70 19.94
CA PRO A 19 1.39 -13.14 18.99
C PRO A 19 0.18 -14.04 18.77
N GLY A 20 -0.97 -13.41 18.56
CA GLY A 20 -2.18 -14.03 18.04
C GLY A 20 -2.71 -13.28 16.83
N LEU A 21 -3.94 -13.61 16.43
CA LEU A 21 -4.64 -12.89 15.39
C LEU A 21 -4.67 -11.39 15.70
N TYR A 22 -4.31 -10.56 14.72
CA TYR A 22 -4.23 -9.09 14.81
C TYR A 22 -3.23 -8.51 15.81
N THR A 23 -2.40 -9.34 16.44
CA THR A 23 -1.41 -8.92 17.44
C THR A 23 -0.01 -9.41 17.09
N ASP A 24 0.21 -9.75 15.81
CA ASP A 24 1.50 -10.19 15.28
C ASP A 24 2.20 -9.04 14.54
N PRO A 25 3.19 -8.38 15.16
CA PRO A 25 3.90 -7.29 14.53
C PRO A 25 4.55 -7.65 13.20
N SER A 26 4.81 -8.94 12.92
CA SER A 26 5.37 -9.36 11.64
C SER A 26 4.38 -9.28 10.48
N ALA A 27 3.07 -9.16 10.77
CA ALA A 27 2.02 -9.02 9.77
C ALA A 27 2.16 -7.74 8.92
N VAL A 28 2.90 -6.72 9.39
CA VAL A 28 3.12 -5.46 8.65
C VAL A 28 4.28 -5.54 7.63
N LEU A 29 4.91 -6.70 7.51
CA LEU A 29 6.09 -6.91 6.66
C LEU A 29 5.72 -7.51 5.31
N GLY A 30 6.53 -7.21 4.30
CA GLY A 30 6.33 -7.76 2.97
C GLY A 30 5.20 -7.10 2.19
N LYS A 31 4.71 -7.80 1.17
CA LYS A 31 3.71 -7.27 0.23
C LYS A 31 2.35 -7.13 0.91
N PRO A 32 1.58 -6.07 0.62
CA PRO A 32 0.20 -5.94 1.08
C PRO A 32 -0.65 -7.18 0.75
N THR A 33 -1.63 -7.44 1.61
CA THR A 33 -2.49 -8.61 1.50
C THR A 33 -3.35 -8.52 0.25
N THR A 34 -3.21 -9.52 -0.64
CA THR A 34 -4.01 -9.60 -1.88
C THR A 34 -5.26 -10.47 -1.73
N MET A 35 -5.16 -11.50 -0.90
CA MET A 35 -6.19 -12.47 -0.62
C MET A 35 -6.18 -12.78 0.88
N TYR A 36 -7.36 -12.96 1.47
CA TYR A 36 -7.51 -13.29 2.88
C TYR A 36 -8.61 -14.33 3.09
N HIS A 37 -8.52 -15.07 4.19
CA HIS A 37 -9.49 -16.08 4.59
C HIS A 37 -10.42 -15.54 5.68
N ASP A 38 -11.71 -15.49 5.38
CA ASP A 38 -12.75 -15.23 6.35
C ASP A 38 -13.16 -16.54 7.04
N ALA A 39 -12.65 -16.75 8.25
CA ALA A 39 -12.95 -17.94 9.04
C ALA A 39 -14.44 -18.04 9.47
N LEU A 40 -15.20 -16.94 9.48
CA LEU A 40 -16.62 -16.96 9.84
C LEU A 40 -17.45 -17.60 8.74
N ASN A 41 -17.11 -17.32 7.48
CA ASN A 41 -17.82 -17.83 6.31
C ASN A 41 -17.08 -19.00 5.63
N GLY A 42 -15.82 -19.26 5.99
CA GLY A 42 -14.98 -20.30 5.39
C GLY A 42 -14.63 -20.03 3.93
N ILE A 43 -14.50 -18.75 3.55
CA ILE A 43 -14.36 -18.29 2.16
C ILE A 43 -13.16 -17.35 2.04
N ASP A 44 -12.45 -17.46 0.91
CA ASP A 44 -11.36 -16.56 0.56
C ASP A 44 -11.86 -15.35 -0.24
N TYR A 45 -11.39 -14.17 0.13
CA TYR A 45 -11.74 -12.88 -0.48
C TYR A 45 -10.50 -12.19 -1.04
N ARG A 46 -10.72 -11.29 -2.00
CA ARG A 46 -9.72 -10.33 -2.47
C ARG A 46 -9.79 -9.07 -1.64
N SER A 47 -8.65 -8.50 -1.27
CA SER A 47 -8.60 -7.15 -0.74
C SER A 47 -9.01 -6.15 -1.81
N SER A 48 -9.94 -5.27 -1.48
CA SER A 48 -10.44 -4.25 -2.40
C SER A 48 -10.89 -3.00 -1.66
N VAL A 49 -11.16 -1.94 -2.42
CA VAL A 49 -11.63 -0.65 -1.90
C VAL A 49 -12.90 -0.74 -1.04
N VAL A 50 -13.66 -1.82 -1.15
CA VAL A 50 -14.91 -2.08 -0.40
C VAL A 50 -14.84 -3.36 0.45
N ALA A 51 -13.67 -4.00 0.54
CA ALA A 51 -13.44 -5.20 1.34
C ALA A 51 -12.00 -5.22 1.84
N ALA A 52 -11.78 -4.70 3.04
CA ALA A 52 -10.48 -4.70 3.69
C ALA A 52 -10.06 -6.12 4.12
N PRO A 53 -8.76 -6.43 4.13
CA PRO A 53 -8.26 -7.73 4.57
C PRO A 53 -8.54 -7.98 6.06
N PHE A 54 -9.12 -9.12 6.40
CA PHE A 54 -9.28 -9.51 7.80
C PHE A 54 -9.09 -11.02 7.98
N GLY A 55 -8.92 -11.46 9.22
CA GLY A 55 -8.61 -12.85 9.54
C GLY A 55 -7.16 -13.17 9.20
N THR A 56 -6.96 -14.22 8.42
CA THR A 56 -5.65 -14.78 8.10
C THR A 56 -5.38 -14.75 6.60
N ALA A 57 -4.16 -15.06 6.19
CA ALA A 57 -3.90 -15.45 4.82
C ALA A 57 -4.69 -16.73 4.46
N THR A 58 -4.69 -17.08 3.17
CA THR A 58 -5.39 -18.28 2.65
C THR A 58 -4.82 -19.60 3.17
N ASP A 59 -3.65 -19.58 3.80
CA ASP A 59 -3.09 -20.73 4.52
C ASP A 59 -3.71 -20.97 5.91
N GLN A 60 -4.62 -20.07 6.33
CA GLN A 60 -5.34 -20.11 7.60
C GLN A 60 -4.47 -20.04 8.86
N ALA A 61 -3.20 -19.65 8.71
CA ALA A 61 -2.21 -19.64 9.78
C ALA A 61 -1.48 -18.30 9.90
N THR A 62 -1.30 -17.60 8.78
CA THR A 62 -0.52 -16.37 8.73
C THR A 62 -1.38 -15.16 9.05
N SER A 63 -0.97 -14.36 10.04
CA SER A 63 -1.55 -13.03 10.31
C SER A 63 -1.21 -12.07 9.17
N ILE A 64 -2.21 -11.31 8.73
CA ILE A 64 -2.14 -10.42 7.54
C ILE A 64 -2.35 -8.95 7.87
N VAL A 65 -2.78 -8.65 9.09
CA VAL A 65 -2.98 -7.29 9.58
C VAL A 65 -2.70 -7.28 11.07
N THR A 66 -2.19 -6.16 11.57
CA THR A 66 -1.99 -5.94 13.01
C THR A 66 -2.61 -4.65 13.49
N THR A 67 -3.34 -4.76 14.60
CA THR A 67 -3.94 -3.66 15.32
C THR A 67 -2.95 -3.02 16.29
N LEU A 68 -2.86 -1.70 16.24
CA LEU A 68 -2.09 -0.85 17.15
C LEU A 68 -3.06 -0.20 18.15
N ASN A 69 -3.23 -0.80 19.32
CA ASN A 69 -4.02 -0.23 20.42
C ASN A 69 -3.26 0.88 21.16
N ALA A 70 -3.96 1.67 21.99
CA ALA A 70 -3.33 2.68 22.83
C ALA A 70 -2.08 2.16 23.57
N GLY A 71 -0.95 2.88 23.39
CA GLY A 71 0.33 2.53 23.98
C GLY A 71 1.13 1.46 23.24
N GLN A 72 0.62 0.95 22.12
CA GLN A 72 1.35 0.03 21.25
C GLN A 72 2.11 0.75 20.15
N SER A 73 3.30 0.25 19.83
CA SER A 73 4.05 0.70 18.66
C SER A 73 4.91 -0.40 18.06
N ILE A 74 5.15 -0.29 16.75
CA ILE A 74 6.04 -1.16 15.99
C ILE A 74 7.05 -0.26 15.29
N VAL A 75 8.33 -0.59 15.39
CA VAL A 75 9.38 -0.03 14.53
C VAL A 75 9.78 -1.07 13.51
N VAL A 76 9.67 -0.73 12.23
CA VAL A 76 10.14 -1.57 11.12
C VAL A 76 11.34 -0.95 10.41
N THR A 77 11.96 -1.73 9.53
CA THR A 77 13.03 -1.26 8.66
C THR A 77 12.97 -1.90 7.27
N PHE A 78 13.50 -1.19 6.29
CA PHE A 78 13.81 -1.69 4.96
C PHE A 78 15.24 -2.25 4.91
N ASP A 79 15.50 -3.14 3.96
CA ASP A 79 16.86 -3.65 3.68
C ASP A 79 17.75 -2.61 2.95
N HIS A 80 17.18 -1.48 2.56
CA HIS A 80 17.79 -0.35 1.88
C HIS A 80 17.30 0.99 2.46
N ASP A 81 17.86 2.10 2.00
CA ASP A 81 17.37 3.44 2.35
C ASP A 81 16.24 3.82 1.39
N VAL A 82 15.09 4.23 1.94
CA VAL A 82 14.02 4.86 1.17
C VAL A 82 14.44 6.30 0.90
N GLU A 83 14.66 6.65 -0.36
CA GLU A 83 15.17 7.96 -0.77
C GLU A 83 14.02 8.95 -1.01
N ASN A 84 14.27 10.23 -0.71
CA ASN A 84 13.46 11.32 -1.21
C ASN A 84 13.79 11.54 -2.70
N ASP A 85 13.08 10.87 -3.59
CA ASP A 85 13.33 10.92 -5.03
C ASP A 85 12.28 11.78 -5.74
N THR A 86 12.76 12.84 -6.38
CA THR A 86 11.96 13.72 -7.26
C THR A 86 11.21 13.00 -8.38
N LYS A 87 11.59 11.76 -8.73
CA LYS A 87 10.92 10.92 -9.73
C LYS A 87 9.81 10.06 -9.16
N ASN A 88 9.64 10.05 -7.84
CA ASN A 88 8.53 9.38 -7.21
C ASN A 88 7.22 10.08 -7.59
N PRO A 89 6.19 9.35 -8.04
CA PRO A 89 4.92 9.95 -8.43
C PRO A 89 4.33 10.82 -7.31
N PHE A 90 3.91 12.02 -7.66
CA PHE A 90 3.30 12.99 -6.75
C PHE A 90 4.20 13.44 -5.58
N GLY A 91 5.50 13.14 -5.61
CA GLY A 91 6.42 13.40 -4.50
C GLY A 91 6.24 12.47 -3.30
N VAL A 92 5.54 11.35 -3.46
CA VAL A 92 5.33 10.36 -2.38
C VAL A 92 6.49 9.38 -2.37
N ASP A 93 7.19 9.26 -1.25
CA ASP A 93 8.38 8.41 -1.15
C ASP A 93 8.11 7.03 -0.53
N PHE A 94 7.09 6.93 0.34
CA PHE A 94 6.67 5.63 0.87
C PHE A 94 5.16 5.59 1.11
N ILE A 95 4.63 4.38 1.20
CA ILE A 95 3.20 4.10 1.36
C ILE A 95 3.00 3.21 2.59
N VAL A 96 2.05 3.56 3.45
CA VAL A 96 1.54 2.68 4.52
C VAL A 96 0.17 2.15 4.13
N PHE A 97 0.01 0.85 4.18
CA PHE A 97 -1.25 0.16 3.89
C PHE A 97 -1.96 -0.15 5.21
N GLY A 98 -3.05 0.55 5.48
CA GLY A 98 -3.93 0.31 6.63
C GLY A 98 -5.01 -0.73 6.35
N ASN A 99 -6.07 -0.72 7.14
CA ASN A 99 -7.25 -1.58 6.97
C ASN A 99 -8.54 -0.85 6.60
N SER A 100 -8.42 0.38 6.12
CA SER A 100 -9.54 1.18 5.64
C SER A 100 -10.34 0.52 4.51
N PHE A 101 -11.62 0.88 4.44
CA PHE A 101 -12.52 0.49 3.34
C PHE A 101 -13.68 1.49 3.18
N PHE A 102 -14.19 1.61 1.96
CA PHE A 102 -15.43 2.34 1.69
C PHE A 102 -16.66 1.48 2.00
N THR A 103 -17.69 2.10 2.57
CA THR A 103 -19.00 1.43 2.74
C THR A 103 -19.69 1.28 1.38
N GLY A 104 -19.81 0.04 0.91
CA GLY A 104 -20.56 -0.32 -0.30
C GLY A 104 -22.07 -0.44 -0.07
N SER A 105 -22.85 -0.35 -1.14
CA SER A 105 -24.31 -0.51 -1.14
C SER A 105 -24.80 -1.94 -0.90
N ALA A 106 -23.88 -2.91 -0.94
CA ALA A 106 -24.13 -4.32 -0.70
C ALA A 106 -22.86 -4.97 -0.13
N ALA A 107 -23.03 -6.09 0.56
CA ALA A 107 -21.90 -6.93 0.97
C ALA A 107 -21.20 -7.53 -0.26
N VAL A 108 -19.87 -7.54 -0.24
CA VAL A 108 -19.05 -8.15 -1.28
C VAL A 108 -18.97 -9.66 -1.05
N THR A 109 -19.02 -10.42 -2.14
CA THR A 109 -18.74 -11.86 -2.21
C THR A 109 -17.60 -12.08 -3.22
N PRO A 110 -16.95 -13.26 -3.25
CA PRO A 110 -15.85 -13.51 -4.19
C PRO A 110 -16.25 -13.39 -5.67
N THR A 111 -17.55 -13.45 -5.98
CA THR A 111 -18.13 -13.36 -7.33
C THR A 111 -18.93 -12.07 -7.55
N SER A 112 -18.83 -11.10 -6.65
CA SER A 112 -19.56 -9.83 -6.79
C SER A 112 -19.09 -9.03 -8.01
N ASP A 113 -20.03 -8.40 -8.70
CA ASP A 113 -19.76 -7.41 -9.75
C ASP A 113 -19.49 -6.05 -9.10
N MET A 114 -18.24 -5.58 -9.21
CA MET A 114 -17.84 -4.28 -8.62
C MET A 114 -18.53 -3.08 -9.28
N GLY A 115 -19.07 -3.25 -10.49
CA GLY A 115 -19.88 -2.25 -11.18
C GLY A 115 -21.30 -2.10 -10.63
N GLN A 116 -21.74 -2.99 -9.74
CA GLN A 116 -23.07 -2.95 -9.10
C GLN A 116 -23.03 -2.52 -7.62
N ILE A 117 -21.84 -2.29 -7.07
CA ILE A 117 -21.66 -1.87 -5.67
C ILE A 117 -21.36 -0.38 -5.66
N SER A 118 -22.27 0.45 -5.18
CA SER A 118 -22.06 1.90 -5.05
C SER A 118 -21.41 2.24 -3.70
N ILE A 119 -20.47 3.18 -3.70
CA ILE A 119 -19.89 3.74 -2.48
C ILE A 119 -20.88 4.74 -1.88
N LEU A 120 -21.34 4.45 -0.66
CA LEU A 120 -22.40 5.19 0.02
C LEU A 120 -21.90 6.37 0.84
N ALA A 121 -20.70 6.26 1.40
CA ALA A 121 -20.13 7.22 2.34
C ALA A 121 -18.62 7.30 2.17
N GLY A 122 -18.00 8.20 2.93
CA GLY A 122 -16.54 8.30 3.02
C GLY A 122 -15.91 7.02 3.58
N VAL A 123 -14.59 7.03 3.65
CA VAL A 123 -13.80 5.89 4.12
C VAL A 123 -14.07 5.59 5.60
N ASN A 124 -14.11 4.30 5.96
CA ASN A 124 -13.94 3.86 7.35
C ASN A 124 -12.46 3.61 7.55
N SER A 125 -11.87 4.24 8.57
CA SER A 125 -10.44 4.17 8.84
C SER A 125 -10.17 4.48 10.31
N GLU A 126 -9.10 3.93 10.86
CA GLU A 126 -8.69 4.12 12.23
C GLU A 126 -7.25 4.66 12.29
N ALA A 127 -7.08 5.86 12.83
CA ALA A 127 -5.82 6.57 12.70
C ALA A 127 -4.60 5.82 13.27
N VAL A 128 -3.60 5.61 12.42
CA VAL A 128 -2.23 5.20 12.75
C VAL A 128 -1.30 6.40 12.63
N THR A 129 -0.63 6.76 13.72
CA THR A 129 0.47 7.74 13.72
C THR A 129 1.70 7.12 13.07
N VAL A 130 2.31 7.86 12.15
CA VAL A 130 3.50 7.46 11.41
C VAL A 130 4.65 8.40 11.76
N GLU A 131 5.78 7.81 12.11
CA GLU A 131 7.02 8.54 12.35
C GLU A 131 8.18 7.88 11.61
N VAL A 132 9.16 8.68 11.22
CA VAL A 132 10.28 8.21 10.39
C VAL A 132 11.62 8.69 10.94
N ALA A 133 12.66 7.90 10.71
CA ALA A 133 14.02 8.26 11.09
C ALA A 133 15.08 7.60 10.19
N GLN A 134 16.22 8.27 10.08
CA GLN A 134 17.44 7.72 9.48
C GLN A 134 18.15 6.72 10.40
N SER A 135 18.01 6.87 11.73
CA SER A 135 18.60 5.98 12.73
C SER A 135 17.61 5.69 13.86
N LEU A 136 17.77 4.54 14.54
CA LEU A 136 16.95 4.20 15.71
C LEU A 136 17.10 5.21 16.86
N ALA A 137 18.25 5.88 16.97
CA ALA A 137 18.48 6.92 17.97
C ALA A 137 17.77 8.25 17.63
N GLY A 138 17.18 8.36 16.43
CA GLY A 138 16.53 9.57 15.93
C GLY A 138 17.50 10.54 15.22
N PRO A 139 17.09 11.81 15.04
CA PRO A 139 15.77 12.35 15.42
C PRO A 139 14.63 11.62 14.69
N TRP A 140 13.48 11.53 15.36
CA TRP A 140 12.24 11.01 14.78
C TRP A 140 11.38 12.19 14.32
N TYR A 141 10.89 12.12 13.09
CA TYR A 141 9.91 13.06 12.56
C TYR A 141 8.53 12.43 12.58
N SER A 142 7.51 13.14 13.09
CA SER A 142 6.14 12.68 13.16
C SER A 142 5.25 13.43 12.17
N TYR A 143 4.52 12.68 11.34
CA TYR A 143 3.52 13.25 10.44
C TYR A 143 2.26 13.61 11.23
N SER A 144 1.94 14.91 11.31
CA SER A 144 0.82 15.41 12.12
C SER A 144 -0.49 15.56 11.34
N THR A 145 -0.43 15.59 10.01
CA THR A 145 -1.59 15.83 9.13
C THR A 145 -1.93 14.63 8.25
N ARG A 146 -1.20 13.52 8.41
CA ARG A 146 -1.40 12.27 7.65
C ARG A 146 -1.38 11.10 8.61
N THR A 147 -2.07 10.04 8.25
CA THR A 147 -2.18 8.82 9.04
C THR A 147 -1.95 7.60 8.15
N GLY A 148 -1.40 6.53 8.73
CA GLY A 148 -1.07 5.30 8.02
C GLY A 148 -2.27 4.48 7.57
N ASP A 149 -3.46 4.75 8.14
CA ASP A 149 -4.73 4.20 7.71
C ASP A 149 -5.72 5.33 7.44
N GLY A 150 -6.19 5.44 6.19
CA GLY A 150 -6.88 6.64 5.72
C GLY A 150 -7.63 6.46 4.40
N LEU A 151 -7.66 7.49 3.56
CA LEU A 151 -8.58 7.60 2.41
C LEU A 151 -8.45 6.51 1.33
N PHE A 152 -7.29 5.85 1.23
CA PHE A 152 -7.01 4.94 0.13
C PHE A 152 -6.88 3.48 0.62
N PRO A 153 -8.00 2.77 0.80
CA PRO A 153 -8.02 1.33 1.05
C PRO A 153 -7.11 0.53 0.11
N THR A 154 -6.59 -0.61 0.58
CA THR A 154 -5.82 -1.55 -0.24
C THR A 154 -6.67 -2.11 -1.38
N GLN A 155 -6.15 -2.06 -2.61
CA GLN A 155 -6.80 -2.57 -3.82
C GLN A 155 -5.88 -3.56 -4.53
N ALA A 156 -6.11 -4.86 -4.31
CA ALA A 156 -5.17 -5.89 -4.75
C ALA A 156 -5.10 -6.08 -6.28
N TYR A 157 -6.22 -5.91 -6.96
CA TYR A 157 -6.32 -6.15 -8.41
C TYR A 157 -7.09 -5.03 -9.09
N THR A 158 -6.74 -4.72 -10.32
CA THR A 158 -7.56 -3.89 -11.21
C THR A 158 -8.90 -4.57 -11.51
N TRP A 159 -9.87 -3.80 -12.02
CA TRP A 159 -11.17 -4.31 -12.42
C TRP A 159 -11.39 -4.14 -13.92
N ASP A 160 -11.74 -5.24 -14.60
CA ASP A 160 -12.17 -5.23 -16.00
C ASP A 160 -13.70 -5.10 -16.06
N GLY A 161 -14.18 -3.86 -16.17
CA GLY A 161 -15.59 -3.56 -16.26
C GLY A 161 -16.29 -4.08 -17.52
N ALA A 162 -15.53 -4.39 -18.59
CA ALA A 162 -16.13 -4.93 -19.82
C ALA A 162 -16.50 -6.41 -19.68
N ASN A 163 -15.69 -7.16 -18.90
CA ASN A 163 -15.88 -8.59 -18.68
C ASN A 163 -16.45 -8.94 -17.31
N ASN A 164 -16.69 -7.95 -16.44
CA ASN A 164 -17.15 -8.15 -15.06
C ASN A 164 -16.21 -9.12 -14.31
N ALA A 165 -14.91 -8.80 -14.35
CA ALA A 165 -13.88 -9.69 -13.83
C ALA A 165 -12.71 -8.91 -13.20
N TRP A 166 -12.03 -9.56 -12.27
CA TRP A 166 -10.75 -9.07 -11.75
C TRP A 166 -9.67 -9.12 -12.84
N GLY A 167 -8.87 -8.05 -12.90
CA GLY A 167 -7.78 -7.87 -13.86
C GLY A 167 -6.42 -8.22 -13.28
N ALA A 168 -5.39 -7.50 -13.75
CA ALA A 168 -4.02 -7.64 -13.26
C ALA A 168 -3.87 -7.18 -11.81
N GLU A 169 -2.89 -7.73 -11.11
CA GLU A 169 -2.48 -7.26 -9.78
C GLU A 169 -2.07 -5.78 -9.85
N SER A 170 -2.49 -5.01 -8.86
CA SER A 170 -2.14 -3.60 -8.74
C SER A 170 -0.66 -3.42 -8.37
N ASP A 171 -0.12 -2.25 -8.66
CA ASP A 171 1.23 -1.87 -8.27
C ASP A 171 1.23 -1.26 -6.86
N PHE A 172 1.67 -2.04 -5.87
CA PHE A 172 1.80 -1.61 -4.47
C PHE A 172 2.95 -0.64 -4.20
N THR A 173 3.76 -0.33 -5.21
CA THR A 173 4.83 0.68 -5.13
C THR A 173 4.44 1.98 -5.84
N LYS A 174 3.20 2.07 -6.34
CA LYS A 174 2.65 3.25 -6.99
C LYS A 174 1.62 3.90 -6.05
N PRO A 175 1.77 5.17 -5.67
CA PRO A 175 0.78 5.87 -4.84
C PRO A 175 -0.49 6.22 -5.64
N VAL A 176 -1.61 6.35 -4.93
CA VAL A 176 -2.83 6.96 -5.46
C VAL A 176 -2.62 8.47 -5.62
N ASP A 177 -3.27 9.10 -6.59
CA ASP A 177 -3.21 10.55 -6.80
C ASP A 177 -3.71 11.29 -5.53
N PRO A 178 -2.86 12.05 -4.83
CA PRO A 178 -3.21 12.71 -3.58
C PRO A 178 -4.19 13.88 -3.74
N SER A 179 -4.54 14.27 -4.98
CA SER A 179 -5.60 15.25 -5.22
C SER A 179 -7.01 14.65 -5.08
N LEU A 180 -7.13 13.32 -4.99
CA LEU A 180 -8.40 12.65 -4.73
C LEU A 180 -8.82 12.79 -3.26
N GLY A 181 -10.11 13.01 -3.03
CA GLY A 181 -10.74 13.11 -1.72
C GLY A 181 -11.95 12.17 -1.61
N ASP A 182 -12.62 12.10 -0.45
CA ASP A 182 -13.87 11.33 -0.29
C ASP A 182 -14.90 11.65 -1.39
N ALA A 183 -15.03 12.93 -1.74
CA ALA A 183 -15.94 13.40 -2.79
C ALA A 183 -15.62 12.85 -4.18
N SER A 184 -14.39 12.38 -4.40
CA SER A 184 -14.00 11.68 -5.63
C SER A 184 -14.59 10.27 -5.70
N PHE A 185 -14.95 9.65 -4.58
CA PHE A 185 -15.40 8.26 -4.50
C PHE A 185 -16.90 8.11 -4.19
N VAL A 186 -17.45 8.98 -3.34
CA VAL A 186 -18.86 8.90 -2.93
C VAL A 186 -19.79 8.99 -4.14
N GLY A 187 -20.74 8.05 -4.23
CA GLY A 187 -21.70 7.97 -5.33
C GLY A 187 -21.18 7.27 -6.59
N LYS A 188 -19.89 6.88 -6.64
CA LYS A 188 -19.35 6.00 -7.69
C LYS A 188 -19.59 4.54 -7.36
N THR A 189 -19.54 3.70 -8.37
CA THR A 189 -19.40 2.25 -8.19
C THR A 189 -17.99 1.90 -7.71
N ALA A 190 -17.82 0.73 -7.09
CA ALA A 190 -16.52 0.21 -6.70
C ALA A 190 -15.61 0.03 -7.94
N ALA A 191 -16.16 -0.38 -9.07
CA ALA A 191 -15.44 -0.45 -10.34
C ALA A 191 -14.87 0.92 -10.78
N GLU A 192 -15.67 1.98 -10.70
CA GLU A 192 -15.22 3.34 -11.01
C GLU A 192 -14.21 3.87 -10.00
N ALA A 193 -14.36 3.53 -8.71
CA ALA A 193 -13.38 3.86 -7.68
C ALA A 193 -12.03 3.16 -7.92
N ILE A 194 -12.03 1.87 -8.27
CA ILE A 194 -10.84 1.11 -8.66
C ILE A 194 -10.17 1.75 -9.88
N ALA A 195 -10.93 2.26 -10.84
CA ALA A 195 -10.36 2.95 -12.00
C ALA A 195 -9.61 4.24 -11.62
N LEU A 196 -10.08 4.97 -10.59
CA LEU A 196 -9.39 6.18 -10.09
C LEU A 196 -8.00 5.87 -9.49
N TYR A 197 -7.79 4.66 -8.98
CA TYR A 197 -6.48 4.25 -8.47
C TYR A 197 -5.44 4.12 -9.59
N ASN A 198 -5.86 4.04 -10.85
CA ASN A 198 -4.98 4.01 -12.03
C ASN A 198 -3.88 2.93 -11.89
N GLY A 199 -4.25 1.75 -11.38
CA GLY A 199 -3.32 0.63 -11.15
C GLY A 199 -2.48 0.71 -9.87
N SER A 200 -2.67 1.73 -9.02
CA SER A 200 -2.10 1.75 -7.66
C SER A 200 -2.73 0.67 -6.77
N GLY A 201 -1.94 0.12 -5.85
CA GLY A 201 -2.39 -0.78 -4.79
C GLY A 201 -3.13 -0.10 -3.63
N GLY A 202 -3.22 1.24 -3.60
CA GLY A 202 -3.80 1.98 -2.48
C GLY A 202 -2.76 2.46 -1.46
N GLY A 203 -3.21 2.61 -0.20
CA GLY A 203 -2.40 3.03 0.93
C GLY A 203 -2.23 4.55 1.06
N ALA A 204 -1.87 4.98 2.27
CA ALA A 204 -1.55 6.37 2.57
C ALA A 204 -0.12 6.71 2.13
N GLY A 205 0.03 7.69 1.24
CA GLY A 205 1.32 8.17 0.76
C GLY A 205 1.95 9.25 1.67
N PHE A 206 3.26 9.15 1.87
CA PHE A 206 4.09 10.06 2.67
C PHE A 206 5.25 10.63 1.86
N ASP A 207 5.49 11.93 2.00
CA ASP A 207 6.56 12.69 1.35
C ASP A 207 7.65 13.00 2.39
N LEU A 208 8.91 12.71 2.08
CA LEU A 208 10.03 12.96 3.00
C LEU A 208 10.45 14.43 3.03
N THR A 209 10.06 15.25 2.06
CA THR A 209 10.29 16.70 2.10
C THR A 209 9.66 17.34 3.34
N ASP A 210 8.52 16.80 3.82
CA ASP A 210 7.86 17.20 5.07
C ASP A 210 8.80 17.09 6.28
N SER A 211 9.67 16.08 6.29
CA SER A 211 10.65 15.82 7.36
C SER A 211 11.98 16.57 7.17
N GLY A 212 12.30 16.95 5.93
CA GLY A 212 13.61 17.46 5.54
C GLY A 212 14.70 16.38 5.44
N PHE A 213 14.38 15.10 5.62
CA PHE A 213 15.33 14.01 5.42
C PHE A 213 15.50 13.70 3.93
N ALA A 214 16.74 13.40 3.53
CA ALA A 214 17.06 12.94 2.17
C ALA A 214 16.75 11.45 1.98
N TRP A 215 16.67 10.70 3.07
CA TRP A 215 16.31 9.28 3.08
C TRP A 215 15.86 8.89 4.49
N ILE A 216 15.20 7.74 4.61
CA ILE A 216 14.87 7.09 5.89
C ILE A 216 15.21 5.60 5.84
N ARG A 217 15.36 5.01 7.02
CA ARG A 217 15.57 3.55 7.16
C ARG A 217 14.55 2.91 8.08
N TYR A 218 13.97 3.70 8.98
CA TYR A 218 13.09 3.22 10.03
C TYR A 218 11.77 3.97 9.99
N ILE A 219 10.70 3.21 10.19
CA ILE A 219 9.34 3.72 10.31
C ILE A 219 8.78 3.19 11.62
N ARG A 220 8.22 4.08 12.43
CA ARG A 220 7.48 3.75 13.65
C ARG A 220 6.00 3.99 13.41
N LEU A 221 5.21 2.98 13.74
CA LEU A 221 3.77 2.99 13.69
C LEU A 221 3.24 2.93 15.13
N SER A 222 2.25 3.75 15.46
CA SER A 222 1.53 3.69 16.73
C SER A 222 0.08 4.10 16.50
N GLY A 223 -0.85 3.60 17.31
CA GLY A 223 -2.27 3.84 17.09
C GLY A 223 -3.10 3.73 18.37
N ASP A 224 -4.39 3.98 18.22
CA ASP A 224 -5.42 3.72 19.24
C ASP A 224 -6.59 2.94 18.64
N GLY A 225 -6.27 1.75 18.12
CA GLY A 225 -7.19 0.87 17.39
C GLY A 225 -6.99 0.84 15.88
N GLY A 226 -5.95 1.51 15.36
CA GLY A 226 -5.62 1.52 13.93
C GLY A 226 -4.91 0.25 13.48
N ASP A 227 -5.21 -0.19 12.26
CA ASP A 227 -4.69 -1.43 11.69
C ASP A 227 -3.68 -1.17 10.57
N VAL A 228 -2.67 -2.03 10.45
CA VAL A 228 -1.65 -1.97 9.40
C VAL A 228 -1.40 -3.35 8.79
N ASP A 229 -1.36 -3.38 7.46
CA ASP A 229 -1.13 -4.56 6.61
C ASP A 229 0.30 -4.55 6.04
N ALA A 230 0.82 -3.42 5.57
CA ALA A 230 2.14 -3.38 4.94
C ALA A 230 2.71 -1.97 4.81
N ILE A 231 3.98 -1.90 4.43
CA ILE A 231 4.66 -0.64 4.09
C ILE A 231 5.54 -0.85 2.85
N ALA A 232 5.44 0.06 1.89
CA ALA A 232 6.19 0.01 0.64
C ALA A 232 7.05 1.26 0.40
N ASP A 233 8.22 1.04 -0.20
CA ASP A 233 9.01 2.04 -0.91
C ASP A 233 8.35 2.33 -2.27
N VAL A 234 8.32 3.60 -2.68
CA VAL A 234 7.72 4.00 -3.96
C VAL A 234 8.70 3.78 -5.10
N THR A 235 8.22 3.17 -6.18
CA THR A 235 9.04 3.00 -7.38
C THR A 235 9.06 4.30 -8.19
N ALA A 236 10.25 4.90 -8.28
CA ALA A 236 10.52 6.03 -9.16
C ALA A 236 10.17 5.73 -10.64
N VAL A 237 9.51 6.67 -11.32
CA VAL A 237 9.19 6.52 -12.74
C VAL A 237 10.40 6.95 -13.57
N PRO A 238 10.91 6.10 -14.49
CA PRO A 238 12.02 6.49 -15.36
C PRO A 238 11.64 7.67 -16.26
N GLU A 239 12.53 8.67 -16.33
CA GLU A 239 12.38 9.79 -17.26
C GLU A 239 12.17 9.29 -18.71
N PRO A 240 11.25 9.86 -19.48
CA PRO A 240 10.99 9.46 -20.88
C PRO A 240 12.26 9.40 -21.76
N GLY A 241 13.28 10.20 -21.43
CA GLY A 241 14.57 10.23 -22.14
C GLY A 241 15.45 8.99 -21.96
N ALA A 242 15.36 8.27 -20.83
CA ALA A 242 16.15 7.06 -20.58
C ALA A 242 15.73 5.90 -21.50
N VAL A 243 14.42 5.81 -21.78
CA VAL A 243 13.84 4.83 -22.71
C VAL A 243 14.25 5.14 -24.15
N ALA A 244 14.22 6.41 -24.55
CA ALA A 244 14.62 6.83 -25.89
C ALA A 244 16.11 6.57 -26.20
N LEU A 245 17.00 6.76 -25.22
CA LEU A 245 18.44 6.50 -25.37
C LEU A 245 18.76 5.00 -25.48
N ALA A 246 18.05 4.14 -24.76
CA ALA A 246 18.20 2.69 -24.87
C ALA A 246 17.81 2.17 -26.28
N PHE A 247 16.71 2.68 -26.85
CA PHE A 247 16.32 2.34 -28.22
C PHE A 247 17.26 2.94 -29.28
N ALA A 248 17.77 4.15 -29.07
CA ALA A 248 18.74 4.77 -29.97
C ALA A 248 20.09 4.03 -30.01
N ALA A 249 20.58 3.55 -28.86
CA ALA A 249 21.81 2.76 -28.77
C ALA A 249 21.67 1.39 -29.46
N GLY A 250 20.53 0.72 -29.29
CA GLY A 250 20.22 -0.53 -30.00
C GLY A 250 20.13 -0.34 -31.52
N GLY A 251 19.52 0.74 -31.97
CA GLY A 251 19.42 1.09 -33.41
C GLY A 251 20.77 1.38 -34.06
N LEU A 252 21.70 2.02 -33.34
CA LEU A 252 23.05 2.30 -33.87
C LEU A 252 23.92 1.04 -34.00
N LEU A 253 23.76 0.08 -33.08
CA LEU A 253 24.47 -1.21 -33.11
C LEU A 253 23.98 -2.10 -34.26
N LEU A 254 22.68 -2.09 -34.54
CA LEU A 254 22.09 -2.79 -35.70
C LEU A 254 22.52 -2.18 -37.04
N ARG A 255 22.66 -0.84 -37.12
CA ARG A 255 23.13 -0.15 -38.34
C ARG A 255 24.60 -0.38 -38.67
N ARG A 256 25.43 -0.76 -37.71
CA ARG A 256 26.86 -1.08 -37.96
C ARG A 256 27.06 -2.50 -38.51
N ARG A 257 26.10 -3.41 -38.33
CA ARG A 257 26.19 -4.79 -38.87
C ARG A 257 25.78 -4.91 -40.34
N THR A 258 25.02 -3.96 -40.88
CA THR A 258 24.50 -4.04 -42.26
C THR A 258 25.35 -3.31 -43.31
N ARG A 259 26.51 -2.73 -42.93
CA ARG A 259 27.43 -2.01 -43.84
C ARG A 259 28.73 -2.76 -44.18
N ARG A 260 28.76 -4.09 -44.01
CA ARG A 260 29.86 -4.94 -44.47
C ARG A 260 29.35 -5.97 -45.48
N CYS A 261 29.11 -5.52 -46.71
CA CYS A 261 29.08 -6.31 -47.94
C CYS A 261 29.69 -5.43 -49.04
#